data_AF-A0A850ZMD4-F1
#
_entry.id   AF-A0A850ZMD4-F1
#
_cell.length_a   1.000
_cell.length_b   1.000
_cell.length_c   1.000
_cell.angle_alpha   90.00
_cell.angle_beta   90.00
_cell.angle_gamma   90.00
#
_symmetry.space_group_name_H-M   'P 1'
#
loop_
_entity.id
_entity.type
_entity.pdbx_description
1 polymer ?
#
loop_
_entity_poly.entity_id
_entity_poly.type
_entity_poly.pdbx_seq_one_letter_code
_entity_poly.pdbx_strand_id
1 'polypeptide(L)'
;GKEFPPCTIEVFKIMEKVDYPRNKNDEVIAIIHPKLQDQDWQPLNNGDPLFLTLDGEVIAYTGDCTVYPTFINEAAYYEKKQAFVKTVKMNLTAKHIRSSV
;
A
#
# COMPACT_ATOMS: atom_id res chain seq x y z
N GLY A 1 5.20 34.93 -19.86
CA GLY A 1 4.86 33.51 -19.67
C GLY A 1 4.25 33.20 -18.31
N LYS A 2 3.71 31.98 -18.14
CA LYS A 2 3.06 31.51 -16.89
C LYS A 2 4.09 31.07 -15.85
N GLU A 3 3.90 31.46 -14.59
CA GLU A 3 4.80 31.14 -13.48
C GLU A 3 4.13 30.22 -12.45
N PHE A 4 4.92 29.32 -11.88
CA PHE A 4 4.53 28.39 -10.82
C PHE A 4 5.60 28.46 -9.70
N PRO A 5 5.25 28.99 -8.52
CA PRO A 5 6.19 29.08 -7.40
C PRO A 5 6.62 27.70 -6.88
N PRO A 6 7.73 27.61 -6.12
CA PRO A 6 8.10 26.38 -5.44
C PRO A 6 6.95 25.89 -4.57
N CYS A 7 6.72 24.58 -4.56
CA CYS A 7 5.69 23.96 -3.74
C CYS A 7 6.19 22.62 -3.20
N THR A 8 5.58 22.19 -2.10
CA THR A 8 5.82 20.88 -1.51
C THR A 8 4.52 20.10 -1.54
N ILE A 9 4.60 18.84 -1.94
CA ILE A 9 3.48 17.90 -1.95
C ILE A 9 3.84 16.66 -1.15
N GLU A 10 2.85 16.12 -0.45
CA GLU A 10 2.95 14.82 0.18
C GLU A 10 2.70 13.74 -0.88
N VAL A 11 3.56 12.72 -0.88
CA VAL A 11 3.45 11.56 -1.78
C VAL A 11 3.63 10.27 -1.01
N PHE A 12 3.12 9.19 -1.58
CA PHE A 12 3.31 7.84 -1.10
C PHE A 12 4.33 7.13 -1.99
N LYS A 13 5.53 6.91 -1.47
CA LYS A 13 6.60 6.23 -2.19
C LYS A 13 6.48 4.72 -1.99
N ILE A 14 6.44 3.98 -3.09
CA ILE A 14 6.43 2.52 -3.07
C ILE A 14 7.65 1.96 -2.33
N MET A 15 7.39 0.99 -1.44
CA MET A 15 8.42 0.22 -0.75
C MET A 15 8.52 -1.18 -1.37
N GLU A 16 7.46 -1.98 -1.20
CA GLU A 16 7.42 -3.36 -1.68
C GLU A 16 5.98 -3.84 -1.84
N LYS A 17 5.83 -4.96 -2.54
CA LYS A 17 4.57 -5.66 -2.76
C LYS A 17 4.39 -6.73 -1.67
N VAL A 18 3.17 -6.92 -1.21
CA VAL A 18 2.82 -8.01 -0.29
C VAL A 18 1.91 -8.95 -1.04
N ASP A 19 2.28 -10.24 -1.17
CA ASP A 19 1.42 -11.27 -1.74
C ASP A 19 0.38 -11.75 -0.73
N TYR A 20 -0.65 -12.42 -1.22
CA TYR A 20 -1.53 -13.23 -0.42
C TYR A 20 -0.76 -14.40 0.22
N PRO A 21 -1.13 -14.82 1.44
CA PRO A 21 -0.71 -16.10 1.99
C PRO A 21 -1.17 -17.23 1.07
N ARG A 22 -0.23 -18.11 0.69
CA ARG A 22 -0.48 -19.24 -0.22
C ARG A 22 -0.03 -20.56 0.39
N ASN A 23 -0.69 -21.64 0.00
CA ASN A 23 -0.28 -22.99 0.35
C ASN A 23 0.84 -23.50 -0.57
N LYS A 24 1.24 -24.77 -0.39
CA LYS A 24 2.28 -25.43 -1.20
C LYS A 24 1.91 -25.61 -2.68
N ASN A 25 0.64 -25.49 -3.03
CA ASN A 25 0.12 -25.57 -4.40
C ASN A 25 -0.02 -24.17 -5.05
N ASP A 26 0.48 -23.12 -4.40
CA ASP A 26 0.36 -21.71 -4.84
C ASP A 26 -1.08 -21.15 -4.81
N GLU A 27 -1.99 -21.81 -4.10
CA GLU A 27 -3.37 -21.38 -3.92
C GLU A 27 -3.49 -20.42 -2.73
N VAL A 28 -4.29 -19.36 -2.88
CA VAL A 28 -4.55 -18.38 -1.82
C VAL A 28 -5.33 -19.04 -0.67
N ILE A 29 -4.83 -18.91 0.56
CA ILE A 29 -5.43 -19.51 1.77
C ILE A 29 -6.02 -18.49 2.74
N ALA A 30 -5.86 -17.19 2.46
CA ALA A 30 -6.38 -16.12 3.28
C ALA A 30 -6.86 -14.95 2.42
N ILE A 31 -7.92 -14.29 2.88
CA ILE A 31 -8.47 -13.09 2.24
C ILE A 31 -7.95 -11.84 2.95
N ILE A 32 -8.09 -10.67 2.32
CA ILE A 32 -7.86 -9.39 3.02
C ILE A 32 -8.79 -9.33 4.24
N HIS A 33 -8.23 -9.00 5.39
CA HIS A 33 -8.99 -8.87 6.62
C HIS A 33 -10.00 -7.71 6.49
N PRO A 34 -11.25 -7.83 6.98
CA PRO A 34 -12.28 -6.80 6.81
C PRO A 34 -11.90 -5.41 7.35
N LYS A 35 -11.03 -5.35 8.36
CA LYS A 35 -10.48 -4.07 8.88
C LYS A 35 -9.45 -3.41 7.97
N LEU A 36 -8.84 -4.14 7.04
CA LEU A 36 -7.91 -3.61 6.03
C LEU A 36 -8.62 -3.34 4.70
N GLN A 37 -9.69 -4.08 4.40
CA GLN A 37 -10.48 -3.89 3.18
C GLN A 37 -10.96 -2.43 3.04
N ASP A 38 -10.77 -1.87 1.84
CA ASP A 38 -11.14 -0.50 1.48
C ASP A 38 -10.42 0.60 2.30
N GLN A 39 -9.34 0.27 3.03
CA GLN A 39 -8.55 1.22 3.82
C GLN A 39 -7.28 1.69 3.09
N ASP A 40 -7.32 1.83 1.77
CA ASP A 40 -6.21 2.38 1.00
C ASP A 40 -5.79 3.75 1.55
N TRP A 41 -4.47 3.99 1.60
CA TRP A 41 -3.84 5.20 2.12
C TRP A 41 -4.00 5.47 3.62
N GLN A 42 -4.67 4.60 4.37
CA GLN A 42 -4.74 4.69 5.84
C GLN A 42 -3.46 4.14 6.47
N PRO A 43 -3.08 4.61 7.68
CA PRO A 43 -1.91 4.07 8.37
C PRO A 43 -2.14 2.62 8.79
N LEU A 44 -1.15 1.77 8.53
CA LEU A 44 -1.09 0.37 8.96
C LEU A 44 0.11 0.20 9.91
N ASN A 45 -0.16 -0.21 11.14
CA ASN A 45 0.81 -0.32 12.23
C ASN A 45 1.11 -1.76 12.60
N ASN A 46 2.26 -1.99 13.23
CA ASN A 46 2.65 -3.31 13.71
C ASN A 46 1.56 -3.90 14.63
N GLY A 47 1.09 -5.10 14.31
CA GLY A 47 -0.01 -5.77 15.00
C GLY A 47 -1.39 -5.59 14.37
N ASP A 48 -1.57 -4.66 13.43
CA ASP A 48 -2.84 -4.48 12.73
C ASP A 48 -3.14 -5.68 11.81
N PRO A 49 -4.41 -6.10 11.66
CA PRO A 49 -4.75 -7.32 10.93
C PRO A 49 -4.69 -7.11 9.41
N LEU A 50 -3.94 -7.98 8.71
CA LEU A 50 -3.78 -7.95 7.26
C LEU A 50 -4.70 -8.93 6.54
N PHE A 51 -4.65 -10.20 6.98
CA PHE A 51 -5.36 -11.29 6.32
C PHE A 51 -6.19 -12.08 7.33
N LEU A 52 -7.23 -12.73 6.83
CA LEU A 52 -8.09 -13.65 7.55
C LEU A 52 -8.10 -15.00 6.80
N THR A 53 -7.67 -16.07 7.46
CA THR A 53 -7.78 -17.43 6.89
C THR A 53 -9.22 -17.91 6.94
N LEU A 54 -9.57 -18.92 6.14
CA LEU A 54 -10.91 -19.51 6.17
C LEU A 54 -11.23 -20.19 7.52
N ASP A 55 -10.20 -20.59 8.26
CA ASP A 55 -10.31 -21.17 9.60
C ASP A 55 -10.47 -20.10 10.70
N GLY A 56 -10.48 -18.82 10.32
CA GLY A 56 -10.69 -17.69 11.24
C GLY A 56 -9.42 -17.16 11.89
N GLU A 57 -8.24 -17.62 11.48
CA GLU A 57 -6.96 -17.09 11.98
C GLU A 57 -6.64 -15.75 11.35
N VAL A 58 -6.18 -14.81 12.19
CA VAL A 58 -5.80 -13.47 11.76
C VAL A 58 -4.29 -13.39 11.60
N ILE A 59 -3.84 -12.98 10.42
CA ILE A 59 -2.43 -12.71 10.15
C ILE A 59 -2.22 -11.21 10.30
N ALA A 60 -1.45 -10.81 11.31
CA ALA A 60 -1.15 -9.42 11.61
C ALA A 60 0.05 -8.90 10.80
N TYR A 61 0.10 -7.58 10.61
CA TYR A 61 1.24 -6.90 10.04
C TYR A 61 2.42 -6.94 11.01
N THR A 62 3.54 -7.45 10.53
CA THR A 62 4.82 -7.44 11.24
C THR A 62 5.80 -6.55 10.48
N GLY A 63 6.16 -5.42 11.07
CA GLY A 63 7.07 -4.48 10.45
C GLY A 63 7.59 -3.42 11.42
N ASP A 64 8.71 -2.79 11.05
CA ASP A 64 9.44 -1.89 11.93
C ASP A 64 8.86 -0.46 11.97
N CYS A 65 7.98 -0.10 11.02
CA CYS A 65 7.38 1.23 10.93
C CYS A 65 5.96 1.19 10.37
N THR A 66 5.22 2.27 10.59
CA THR A 66 3.91 2.50 9.98
C THR A 66 4.06 2.66 8.47
N VAL A 67 3.25 1.92 7.72
CA VAL A 67 3.16 2.00 6.26
C VAL A 67 1.76 2.41 5.84
N TYR A 68 1.61 2.72 4.55
CA TYR A 68 0.34 3.10 3.96
C TYR A 68 0.04 2.14 2.79
N PRO A 69 -0.78 1.11 3.00
CA PRO A 69 -1.14 0.16 1.96
C PRO A 69 -1.96 0.83 0.86
N THR A 70 -1.76 0.39 -0.38
CA THR A 70 -2.52 0.86 -1.56
C THR A 70 -2.70 -0.28 -2.56
N PHE A 71 -3.70 -0.14 -3.43
CA PHE A 71 -4.16 -1.18 -4.36
C PHE A 71 -4.58 -2.43 -3.61
N ILE A 72 -5.26 -2.24 -2.48
CA ILE A 72 -5.74 -3.33 -1.64
C ILE A 72 -6.78 -4.11 -2.43
N ASN A 73 -6.56 -5.42 -2.55
CA ASN A 73 -7.51 -6.36 -3.16
C ASN A 73 -7.84 -6.08 -4.64
N GLU A 74 -6.87 -5.57 -5.41
CA GLU A 74 -7.06 -5.33 -6.85
C GLU A 74 -7.12 -6.66 -7.63
N ALA A 75 -8.21 -6.86 -8.38
CA ALA A 75 -8.51 -8.09 -9.10
C ALA A 75 -7.39 -8.49 -10.09
N ALA A 76 -6.82 -7.52 -10.80
CA ALA A 76 -5.75 -7.78 -11.76
C ALA A 76 -4.42 -8.21 -11.11
N TYR A 77 -4.28 -8.09 -9.79
CA TYR A 77 -3.02 -8.31 -9.07
C TYR A 77 -2.92 -9.69 -8.39
N TYR A 78 -4.00 -10.47 -8.39
CA TYR A 78 -3.98 -11.87 -7.93
C TYR A 78 -2.96 -12.73 -8.67
N GLU A 79 -2.89 -12.61 -10.00
CA GLU A 79 -1.89 -13.30 -10.84
C GLU A 79 -0.47 -12.73 -10.65
N LYS A 80 -0.36 -11.49 -10.18
CA LYS A 80 0.92 -10.79 -9.99
C LYS A 80 1.50 -10.96 -8.59
N LYS A 81 0.88 -11.84 -7.79
CA LYS A 81 1.28 -12.11 -6.40
C LYS A 81 1.35 -10.85 -5.55
N GLN A 82 0.30 -10.03 -5.63
CA GLN A 82 0.22 -8.75 -4.95
C GLN A 82 -1.19 -8.51 -4.40
N ALA A 83 -1.35 -8.70 -3.10
CA ALA A 83 -2.55 -8.36 -2.35
C ALA A 83 -2.68 -6.85 -2.14
N PHE A 84 -1.56 -6.18 -1.86
CA PHE A 84 -1.43 -4.73 -1.77
C PHE A 84 0.04 -4.32 -1.91
N VAL A 85 0.29 -3.01 -1.97
CA VAL A 85 1.64 -2.42 -1.96
C VAL A 85 1.84 -1.62 -0.69
N LYS A 86 2.96 -1.83 0.00
CA LYS A 86 3.38 -0.96 1.10
C LYS A 86 4.01 0.31 0.54
N THR A 87 3.62 1.45 1.10
CA THR A 87 4.24 2.74 0.79
C THR A 87 4.65 3.46 2.06
N VAL A 88 5.63 4.35 1.93
CA VAL A 88 6.00 5.33 2.95
C VAL A 88 5.58 6.71 2.50
N LYS A 89 4.99 7.47 3.43
CA LYS A 89 4.60 8.85 3.21
C LYS A 89 5.83 9.75 3.30
N MET A 90 6.02 10.63 2.31
CA MET A 90 7.13 11.58 2.28
C MET A 90 6.77 12.86 1.54
N ASN A 91 7.53 13.93 1.77
CA ASN A 91 7.35 15.20 1.09
C ASN A 91 8.34 15.36 -0.07
N LEU A 92 7.83 15.76 -1.23
CA LEU A 92 8.64 16.15 -2.39
C LEU A 92 8.46 17.65 -2.66
N THR A 93 9.55 18.34 -2.94
CA THR A 93 9.54 19.78 -3.22
C THR A 93 9.91 20.03 -4.68
N ALA A 94 9.01 20.70 -5.39
CA ALA A 94 9.25 21.18 -6.75
C ALA A 94 9.88 22.58 -6.70
N LYS A 95 10.87 22.82 -7.56
CA LYS A 95 11.46 24.15 -7.77
C LYS A 95 10.49 25.05 -8.53
N HIS A 96 10.74 26.35 -8.49
CA HIS A 96 10.02 27.32 -9.32
C HIS A 96 10.10 26.94 -10.82
N ILE A 97 8.96 26.97 -11.51
CA ILE A 97 8.87 26.71 -12.96
C ILE A 97 8.26 27.93 -13.63
N ARG A 98 8.89 28.39 -14.71
CA ARG A 98 8.35 29.44 -15.59
C ARG A 98 8.28 28.94 -17.02
N SER A 99 7.23 29.31 -17.72
CA SER A 99 7.13 29.14 -19.17
C SER A 99 7.67 30.39 -19.86
N SER A 100 8.61 30.21 -20.78
CA SER A 100 9.10 31.28 -21.67
C SER A 100 8.13 31.43 -22.85
N VAL A 101 6.94 31.97 -22.60
CA VAL A 101 6.14 32.61 -23.65
C VAL A 101 6.41 34.09 -23.60
#